data_AF-A0A8H4N407-F1
#
_entry.id   AF-A0A8H4N407-F1
#
_cell.length_a   1.000
_cell.length_b   1.000
_cell.length_c   1.000
_cell.angle_alpha   90.00
_cell.angle_beta   90.00
_cell.angle_gamma   90.00
#
_symmetry.space_group_name_H-M   'P 1'
#
loop_
_entity.id
_entity.type
_entity.pdbx_description
1 polymer ?
#
loop_
_entity_poly.entity_id
_entity_poly.type
_entity_poly.pdbx_seq_one_letter_code
_entity_poly.pdbx_strand_id
1 'polypeptide(L)'
;MDATRFTATGPYAHSKSTNIPLNSAPAPKNETPQQKINRLRAAAQKAKVDQVSTFDKVVAGGRVWADRAHRVTALSLIAITGIAGVVTVFALGDMIVYNRRKRREWFHEQNQKHAISLAEAKQAVAAGTATEDQVLLLNNERNKQEHAKNKKGIFTRAKESLFGGLSKEEKEGGKLGAAAFQASDKTQDAWDAIRSDAQEAKEQGLGILQAVEDKRREGEKAQAQAPGPLDLMAEEAAQTATQKSKSWTSWITGR
;
A
#
# COMPACT_ATOMS: atom_id res chain seq x y z
N MET A 1 -71.96 16.40 -41.60
CA MET A 1 -70.71 17.19 -41.54
C MET A 1 -70.39 17.37 -40.08
N ASP A 2 -69.47 16.56 -39.58
CA ASP A 2 -69.08 16.51 -38.18
C ASP A 2 -67.80 17.35 -38.01
N ALA A 3 -67.83 18.35 -37.13
CA ALA A 3 -66.74 19.30 -36.94
C ALA A 3 -65.90 18.84 -35.75
N THR A 4 -64.68 18.38 -36.04
CA THR A 4 -63.64 18.02 -35.07
C THR A 4 -63.31 19.18 -34.15
N ARG A 5 -63.77 19.10 -32.90
CA ARG A 5 -63.48 20.05 -31.83
C ARG A 5 -62.28 19.51 -31.05
N PHE A 6 -61.12 20.14 -31.21
CA PHE A 6 -59.94 19.82 -30.41
C PHE A 6 -60.04 20.55 -29.07
N THR A 7 -60.57 19.87 -28.04
CA THR A 7 -60.39 20.31 -26.65
C THR A 7 -59.02 19.85 -26.19
N ALA A 8 -58.05 20.76 -26.11
CA ALA A 8 -56.73 20.47 -25.57
C ALA A 8 -56.83 20.17 -24.06
N THR A 9 -56.89 18.90 -23.69
CA THR A 9 -56.76 18.41 -22.31
C THR A 9 -55.28 18.28 -21.95
N GLY A 10 -54.55 19.41 -21.95
CA GLY A 10 -53.21 19.49 -21.37
C GLY A 10 -53.31 19.96 -19.91
N PRO A 11 -52.44 19.49 -18.99
CA PRO A 11 -52.45 20.00 -17.61
C PRO A 11 -52.22 21.51 -17.60
N TYR A 12 -53.21 22.27 -17.11
CA TYR A 12 -53.10 23.71 -16.98
C TYR A 12 -52.12 24.02 -15.83
N ALA A 13 -50.92 24.48 -16.17
CA ALA A 13 -49.92 24.89 -15.19
C ALA A 13 -50.34 26.21 -14.54
N HIS A 14 -51.08 26.13 -13.42
CA HIS A 14 -51.40 27.26 -12.57
C HIS A 14 -50.16 27.66 -11.74
N SER A 15 -49.13 28.22 -12.36
CA SER A 15 -48.07 28.89 -11.60
C SER A 15 -48.61 30.23 -11.11
N LYS A 16 -48.64 30.47 -9.79
CA LYS A 16 -48.85 31.81 -9.23
C LYS A 16 -47.93 32.77 -9.98
N SER A 17 -48.48 33.86 -10.53
CA SER A 17 -47.66 34.87 -11.21
C SER A 17 -46.69 35.46 -10.20
N THR A 18 -45.45 34.98 -10.19
CA THR A 18 -44.39 35.59 -9.41
C THR A 18 -44.13 36.96 -10.01
N ASN A 19 -44.72 38.00 -9.40
CA ASN A 19 -44.37 39.38 -9.69
C ASN A 19 -42.91 39.56 -9.26
N ILE A 20 -41.99 39.43 -10.21
CA ILE A 20 -40.60 39.77 -10.01
C ILE A 20 -40.56 41.30 -9.96
N PRO A 21 -40.20 41.93 -8.82
CA PRO A 21 -40.05 43.37 -8.77
C PRO A 21 -38.91 43.75 -9.69
N LEU A 22 -39.25 44.22 -10.90
CA LEU A 22 -38.26 44.71 -11.84
C LEU A 22 -37.78 46.04 -11.30
N ASN A 23 -36.53 46.08 -10.84
CA ASN A 23 -35.91 47.27 -10.28
C ASN A 23 -36.15 48.47 -11.22
N SER A 24 -36.89 49.48 -10.77
CA SER A 24 -37.31 50.69 -11.52
C SER A 24 -36.16 51.65 -11.83
N ALA A 25 -34.94 51.16 -11.98
CA ALA A 25 -33.82 51.98 -12.40
C ALA A 25 -34.10 52.51 -13.83
N PRO A 26 -33.92 53.82 -14.09
CA PRO A 26 -34.20 54.42 -15.38
C PRO A 26 -33.39 53.75 -16.49
N ALA A 27 -34.05 53.36 -17.57
CA ALA A 27 -33.43 52.66 -18.67
C ALA A 27 -32.42 53.58 -19.40
N PRO A 28 -31.21 53.09 -19.74
CA PRO A 28 -30.26 53.86 -20.53
C PRO A 28 -30.81 54.15 -21.93
N LYS A 29 -30.68 55.40 -22.38
CA LYS A 29 -31.40 55.94 -23.56
C LYS A 29 -30.99 55.32 -24.91
N ASN A 30 -29.82 54.68 -24.99
CA ASN A 30 -29.23 54.16 -26.24
C ASN A 30 -28.80 52.67 -26.15
N GLU A 31 -29.57 51.80 -25.47
CA GLU A 31 -29.27 50.35 -25.43
C GLU A 31 -29.69 49.63 -26.72
N THR A 32 -28.88 48.69 -27.21
CA THR A 32 -29.30 47.81 -28.32
C THR A 32 -30.39 46.83 -27.85
N PRO A 33 -31.27 46.34 -28.73
CA PRO A 33 -32.32 45.40 -28.34
C PRO A 33 -31.80 44.14 -27.63
N GLN A 34 -30.63 43.63 -28.05
CA GLN A 34 -29.98 42.48 -27.41
C GLN A 34 -29.45 42.82 -26.01
N GLN A 35 -28.86 44.00 -25.84
CA GLN A 35 -28.36 44.48 -24.56
C GLN A 35 -29.48 44.69 -23.54
N LYS A 36 -30.65 45.15 -23.99
CA LYS A 36 -31.87 45.25 -23.18
C LYS A 36 -32.31 43.89 -22.63
N ILE A 37 -32.37 42.87 -23.48
CA ILE A 37 -32.76 41.51 -23.06
C ILE A 37 -31.78 40.96 -22.04
N ASN A 38 -30.47 41.16 -22.26
CA ASN A 38 -29.44 40.70 -21.33
C ASN A 38 -29.53 41.41 -19.98
N ARG A 39 -29.78 42.73 -19.96
CA ARG A 39 -30.01 43.50 -18.73
C ARG A 39 -31.24 43.01 -18.00
N LEU A 40 -32.36 42.84 -18.69
CA LEU A 40 -33.61 42.37 -18.10
C LEU A 40 -33.48 40.95 -17.55
N ARG A 41 -32.77 40.07 -18.27
CA ARG A 41 -32.45 38.72 -17.81
C ARG A 41 -31.56 38.75 -16.57
N ALA A 42 -30.52 39.59 -16.54
CA ALA A 42 -29.66 39.76 -15.38
C ALA A 42 -30.41 40.36 -14.17
N ALA A 43 -31.28 41.36 -14.39
CA ALA A 43 -32.11 41.95 -13.35
C ALA A 43 -33.13 40.94 -12.80
N ALA A 44 -33.75 40.14 -13.66
CA ALA A 44 -34.66 39.07 -13.26
C ALA A 44 -33.93 37.95 -12.50
N GLN A 45 -32.72 37.58 -12.91
CA GLN A 45 -31.89 36.62 -12.18
C GLN A 45 -31.48 37.17 -10.80
N LYS A 46 -31.09 38.44 -10.73
CA LYS A 46 -30.77 39.11 -9.46
C LYS A 46 -31.97 39.16 -8.52
N ALA A 47 -33.14 39.54 -9.02
CA ALA A 47 -34.37 39.58 -8.23
C ALA A 47 -34.79 38.20 -7.72
N LYS A 48 -34.54 37.12 -8.49
CA LYS A 48 -34.74 35.73 -8.01
C LYS A 48 -33.78 35.37 -6.87
N VAL A 49 -32.52 35.80 -6.95
CA VAL A 49 -31.51 35.59 -5.90
C VAL A 49 -31.75 36.49 -4.68
N ASP A 50 -32.46 37.60 -4.81
CA ASP A 50 -32.83 38.47 -3.68
C ASP A 50 -34.03 37.94 -2.89
N GLN A 51 -34.87 37.08 -3.49
CA GLN A 51 -36.00 36.44 -2.83
C GLN A 51 -35.61 35.28 -1.89
N VAL A 52 -34.36 34.81 -1.94
CA VAL A 52 -33.89 33.76 -1.02
C VAL A 52 -33.50 34.37 0.33
N SER A 53 -33.90 33.69 1.42
CA SER A 53 -33.63 34.12 2.79
C SER A 53 -32.11 34.25 3.03
N THR A 54 -31.69 35.27 3.79
CA THR A 54 -30.28 35.46 4.18
C THR A 54 -29.71 34.25 4.90
N PHE A 55 -30.52 33.56 5.69
CA PHE A 55 -30.13 32.30 6.32
C PHE A 55 -29.80 31.22 5.30
N ASP A 56 -30.62 31.08 4.26
CA ASP A 56 -30.42 30.10 3.18
C ASP A 56 -29.13 30.39 2.39
N LYS A 57 -28.79 31.67 2.17
CA LYS A 57 -27.52 32.09 1.57
C LYS A 57 -26.31 31.65 2.41
N VAL A 58 -26.39 31.81 3.74
CA VAL A 58 -25.31 31.41 4.67
C VAL A 58 -25.17 29.89 4.70
N VAL A 59 -26.27 29.15 4.74
CA VAL A 59 -26.26 27.68 4.73
C VAL A 59 -25.68 27.15 3.42
N ALA A 60 -26.07 27.71 2.28
CA ALA A 60 -25.52 27.34 0.98
C ALA A 60 -24.00 27.60 0.90
N GLY A 61 -23.54 28.77 1.37
CA GLY A 61 -22.12 29.09 1.47
C GLY A 61 -21.36 28.17 2.44
N GLY A 62 -21.98 27.83 3.56
CA GLY A 62 -21.42 26.95 4.59
C GLY A 62 -21.17 25.53 4.06
N ARG A 63 -22.07 24.97 3.24
CA ARG A 63 -21.86 23.65 2.62
C ARG A 63 -20.63 23.64 1.72
N VAL A 64 -20.48 24.65 0.87
CA VAL A 64 -19.32 24.74 -0.04
C VAL A 64 -18.01 24.89 0.75
N TRP A 65 -18.04 25.65 1.85
CA TRP A 65 -16.87 25.81 2.70
C TRP A 65 -16.53 24.53 3.47
N ALA A 66 -17.53 23.82 4.00
CA ALA A 66 -17.35 22.54 4.67
C ALA A 66 -16.76 21.49 3.72
N ASP A 67 -17.27 21.38 2.50
CA ASP A 67 -16.73 20.47 1.49
C ASP A 67 -15.29 20.82 1.13
N ARG A 68 -14.96 22.12 1.07
CA ARG A 68 -13.60 22.58 0.80
C ARG A 68 -12.66 22.32 1.96
N ALA A 69 -13.10 22.54 3.20
CA ALA A 69 -12.35 22.22 4.40
C ALA A 69 -12.07 20.70 4.50
N HIS A 70 -13.08 19.88 4.24
CA HIS A 70 -12.92 18.42 4.24
C HIS A 70 -11.89 17.96 3.20
N ARG A 71 -11.95 18.51 1.96
CA ARG A 71 -10.97 18.20 0.92
C ARG A 71 -9.55 18.63 1.28
N VAL A 72 -9.38 19.81 1.88
CA VAL A 72 -8.07 20.30 2.32
C VAL A 72 -7.51 19.39 3.42
N THR A 73 -8.32 19.02 4.41
CA THR A 73 -7.89 18.12 5.49
C THR A 73 -7.55 16.74 4.94
N ALA A 74 -8.36 16.17 4.05
CA ALA A 74 -8.10 14.87 3.44
C ALA A 74 -6.79 14.88 2.64
N LEU A 75 -6.57 15.88 1.80
CA LEU A 75 -5.32 16.03 1.04
C LEU A 75 -4.12 16.28 1.95
N SER A 76 -4.30 17.03 3.04
CA SER A 76 -3.25 17.23 4.05
C SER A 76 -2.86 15.91 4.72
N LEU A 77 -3.83 15.08 5.11
CA LEU A 77 -3.56 13.78 5.72
C LEU A 77 -2.80 12.87 4.75
N ILE A 78 -3.21 12.83 3.48
CA ILE A 78 -2.52 12.06 2.43
C ILE A 78 -1.09 12.57 2.23
N ALA A 79 -0.86 13.89 2.24
CA ALA A 79 0.47 14.45 2.11
C ALA A 79 1.36 14.09 3.32
N ILE A 80 0.82 14.19 4.54
CA ILE A 80 1.54 13.84 5.77
C ILE A 80 1.90 12.35 5.78
N THR A 81 1.00 11.45 5.38
CA THR A 81 1.31 10.01 5.31
C THR A 81 2.37 9.71 4.25
N GLY A 82 2.35 10.41 3.12
CA GLY A 82 3.41 10.34 2.11
C GLY A 82 4.78 10.73 2.66
N ILE A 83 4.86 11.88 3.34
CA ILE A 83 6.10 12.36 3.97
C ILE A 83 6.59 11.37 5.03
N ALA A 84 5.69 10.89 5.90
CA ALA A 84 6.02 9.90 6.92
C ALA A 84 6.61 8.63 6.29
N GLY A 85 6.01 8.12 5.20
CA GLY A 85 6.51 6.96 4.47
C GLY A 85 7.94 7.16 3.94
N VAL A 86 8.22 8.33 3.34
CA VAL A 86 9.58 8.67 2.85
C VAL A 86 10.58 8.71 4.00
N VAL A 87 10.22 9.32 5.12
CA VAL A 87 11.07 9.38 6.32
C VAL A 87 11.35 7.97 6.87
N THR A 88 10.36 7.09 6.88
CA THR A 88 10.55 5.70 7.33
C THR A 88 11.55 4.94 6.46
N VAL A 89 11.45 5.04 5.13
CA VAL A 89 12.41 4.39 4.21
C VAL A 89 13.82 4.94 4.42
N PHE A 90 13.95 6.25 4.60
CA PHE A 90 15.24 6.87 4.88
C PHE A 90 15.84 6.40 6.21
N ALA A 91 15.04 6.34 7.27
CA ALA A 91 15.48 5.87 8.59
C ALA A 91 15.91 4.40 8.58
N LEU A 92 15.16 3.53 7.90
CA LEU A 92 15.53 2.12 7.71
C LEU A 92 16.82 2.00 6.91
N GLY A 93 16.95 2.77 5.83
CA GLY A 93 18.16 2.82 5.01
C GLY A 93 19.39 3.22 5.81
N ASP A 94 19.29 4.29 6.61
CA ASP A 94 20.38 4.79 7.45
C ASP A 94 20.83 3.74 8.48
N MET A 95 19.87 3.09 9.16
CA MET A 95 20.17 2.00 10.10
C MET A 95 20.87 0.82 9.44
N ILE A 96 20.46 0.43 8.23
CA ILE A 96 21.10 -0.66 7.49
C ILE A 96 22.56 -0.29 7.14
N VAL A 97 22.80 0.92 6.65
CA VAL A 97 24.15 1.38 6.28
C VAL A 97 25.05 1.46 7.52
N TYR A 98 24.55 2.04 8.60
CA TYR A 98 25.27 2.11 9.87
C TYR A 98 25.65 0.72 10.39
N ASN A 99 24.67 -0.21 10.42
CA ASN A 99 24.90 -1.56 10.92
C ASN A 99 25.83 -2.36 10.00
N ARG A 100 25.75 -2.15 8.67
CA ARG A 100 26.73 -2.72 7.72
C ARG A 100 28.14 -2.23 7.99
N ARG A 101 28.33 -0.94 8.29
CA ARG A 101 29.66 -0.39 8.59
C ARG A 101 30.23 -0.98 9.87
N LYS A 102 29.46 -0.99 10.95
CA LYS A 102 29.89 -1.56 12.23
C LYS A 102 30.20 -3.05 12.13
N ARG A 103 29.37 -3.80 11.40
CA ARG A 103 29.58 -5.21 11.13
C ARG A 103 30.86 -5.45 10.30
N ARG A 104 31.18 -4.58 9.34
CA ARG A 104 32.44 -4.66 8.58
C ARG A 104 33.67 -4.46 9.45
N GLU A 105 33.65 -3.50 10.36
CA GLU A 105 34.76 -3.25 11.30
C GLU A 105 34.99 -4.47 12.19
N TRP A 106 33.91 -5.03 12.74
CA TRP A 106 33.99 -6.26 13.53
C TRP A 106 34.55 -7.44 12.73
N PHE A 107 34.07 -7.66 11.49
CA PHE A 107 34.60 -8.73 10.64
C PHE A 107 36.07 -8.51 10.27
N HIS A 108 36.49 -7.27 10.09
CA HIS A 108 37.88 -6.95 9.82
C HIS A 108 38.78 -7.33 11.00
N GLU A 109 38.39 -6.97 12.22
CA GLU A 109 39.11 -7.34 13.45
C GLU A 109 39.13 -8.86 13.66
N GLN A 110 38.00 -9.53 13.47
CA GLN A 110 37.92 -11.00 13.59
C GLN A 110 38.80 -11.70 12.54
N ASN A 111 38.79 -11.23 11.30
CA ASN A 111 39.63 -11.78 10.25
C ASN A 111 41.11 -11.57 10.55
N GLN A 112 41.50 -10.43 11.14
CA GLN A 112 42.89 -10.20 11.57
C GLN A 112 43.29 -11.16 12.69
N LYS A 113 42.46 -11.29 13.73
CA LYS A 113 42.70 -12.24 14.84
C LYS A 113 42.81 -13.69 14.33
N HIS A 114 41.92 -14.08 13.42
CA HIS A 114 41.93 -15.42 12.80
C HIS A 114 43.14 -15.62 11.89
N ALA A 115 43.59 -14.60 11.17
CA ALA A 115 44.79 -14.68 10.35
C ALA A 115 46.05 -14.86 11.20
N ILE A 116 46.13 -14.16 12.34
CA ILE A 116 47.23 -14.31 13.30
C ILE A 116 47.23 -15.72 13.90
N SER A 117 46.08 -16.22 14.37
CA SER A 117 46.00 -17.58 14.94
C SER A 117 46.33 -18.66 13.92
N LEU A 118 45.95 -18.48 12.65
CA LEU A 118 46.35 -19.37 11.55
C LEU A 118 47.86 -19.33 11.29
N ALA A 119 48.49 -18.16 11.33
CA ALA A 119 49.92 -18.02 11.15
C ALA A 119 50.69 -18.69 12.30
N GLU A 120 50.26 -18.47 13.54
CA GLU A 120 50.81 -19.10 14.73
C GLU A 120 50.67 -20.61 14.69
N ALA A 121 49.48 -21.14 14.38
CA ALA A 121 49.24 -22.58 14.25
C ALA A 121 50.17 -23.21 13.18
N LYS A 122 50.35 -22.54 12.04
CA LYS A 122 51.27 -23.01 11.00
C LYS A 122 52.72 -23.02 11.46
N GLN A 123 53.16 -22.00 12.20
CA GLN A 123 54.52 -21.93 12.74
C GLN A 123 54.75 -23.03 13.79
N ALA A 124 53.79 -23.25 14.68
CA ALA A 124 53.89 -24.29 15.70
C ALA A 124 53.91 -25.71 15.09
N VAL A 125 53.13 -25.94 14.02
CA VAL A 125 53.19 -27.20 13.26
C VAL A 125 54.54 -27.38 12.60
N ALA A 126 55.11 -26.33 11.99
CA ALA A 126 56.43 -26.39 11.37
C ALA A 126 57.55 -26.62 12.41
N ALA A 127 57.40 -26.07 13.62
CA ALA A 127 58.32 -26.28 14.73
C ALA A 127 58.13 -27.64 15.43
N GLY A 128 57.06 -28.38 15.12
CA GLY A 128 56.73 -29.67 15.75
C GLY A 128 56.16 -29.56 17.17
N THR A 129 55.85 -28.35 17.65
CA THR A 129 55.32 -28.09 19.00
C THR A 129 53.83 -27.69 18.97
N ALA A 130 53.10 -28.13 17.95
CA ALA A 130 51.69 -27.73 17.77
C ALA A 130 50.77 -28.33 18.83
N THR A 131 49.90 -27.48 19.36
CA THR A 131 48.79 -27.90 20.24
C THR A 131 47.69 -28.58 19.40
N GLU A 132 46.94 -29.51 20.00
CA GLU A 132 45.81 -30.20 19.35
C GLU A 132 44.79 -29.20 18.74
N ASP A 133 44.46 -28.14 19.48
CA ASP A 133 43.57 -27.07 19.02
C ASP A 133 44.08 -26.36 17.75
N GLN A 134 45.39 -26.16 17.63
CA GLN A 134 46.00 -25.49 16.47
C GLN A 134 45.95 -26.38 15.23
N VAL A 135 46.15 -27.69 15.40
CA VAL A 135 46.01 -28.68 14.33
C VAL A 135 44.55 -28.79 13.87
N LEU A 136 43.62 -28.82 14.83
CA LEU A 136 42.18 -28.84 14.55
C LEU A 136 41.71 -27.58 13.82
N LEU A 137 42.22 -26.41 14.21
CA LEU A 137 41.94 -25.14 13.53
C LEU A 137 42.37 -25.19 12.06
N LEU A 138 43.56 -25.73 11.77
CA LEU A 138 44.07 -25.85 10.41
C LEU A 138 43.27 -26.86 9.56
N ASN A 139 42.87 -27.98 10.15
CA ASN A 139 42.02 -28.98 9.49
C ASN A 139 40.63 -28.41 9.17
N ASN A 140 40.04 -27.67 10.11
CA ASN A 140 38.75 -27.00 9.90
C ASN A 140 38.83 -25.97 8.77
N GLU A 141 39.92 -25.20 8.70
CA GLU A 141 40.14 -24.24 7.62
C GLU A 141 40.29 -24.93 6.26
N ARG A 142 41.03 -26.05 6.20
CA ARG A 142 41.16 -26.86 4.98
C ARG A 142 39.81 -27.42 4.52
N ASN A 143 39.02 -28.01 5.43
CA ASN A 143 37.68 -28.50 5.13
C ASN A 143 36.77 -27.35 4.66
N LYS A 144 36.81 -26.19 5.32
CA LYS A 144 36.04 -25.00 4.89
C LYS A 144 36.39 -24.56 3.47
N GLN A 145 37.67 -24.58 3.09
CA GLN A 145 38.13 -24.22 1.75
C GLN A 145 37.70 -25.25 0.71
N GLU A 146 37.77 -26.53 1.02
CA GLU A 146 37.25 -27.60 0.15
C GLU A 146 35.74 -27.46 -0.06
N HIS A 147 34.98 -27.21 0.99
CA HIS A 147 33.55 -26.92 0.89
C HIS A 147 33.25 -25.62 0.14
N ALA A 148 34.08 -24.58 0.27
CA ALA A 148 33.90 -23.32 -0.45
C ALA A 148 34.06 -23.50 -1.97
N LYS A 149 35.04 -24.30 -2.40
CA LYS A 149 35.23 -24.67 -3.81
C LYS A 149 34.05 -25.47 -4.36
N ASN A 150 33.43 -26.30 -3.52
CA ASN A 150 32.30 -27.15 -3.88
C ASN A 150 30.92 -26.46 -3.75
N LYS A 151 30.86 -25.23 -3.23
CA LYS A 151 29.60 -24.49 -3.05
C LYS A 151 29.17 -23.83 -4.35
N LYS A 152 28.08 -24.33 -4.95
CA LYS A 152 27.33 -23.62 -6.00
C LYS A 152 26.95 -22.22 -5.51
N GLY A 153 27.04 -21.21 -6.39
CA GLY A 153 26.71 -19.82 -6.08
C GLY A 153 25.29 -19.62 -5.54
N ILE A 154 25.09 -18.59 -4.73
CA ILE A 154 23.78 -18.30 -4.11
C ILE A 154 22.69 -18.13 -5.18
N PHE A 155 23.04 -17.51 -6.32
CA PHE A 155 22.15 -17.35 -7.47
C PHE A 155 21.78 -18.70 -8.12
N THR A 156 22.73 -19.61 -8.28
CA THR A 156 22.45 -20.96 -8.83
C THR A 156 21.57 -21.77 -7.88
N ARG A 157 21.74 -21.63 -6.56
CA ARG A 157 20.85 -22.30 -5.59
C ARG A 157 19.45 -21.69 -5.57
N ALA A 158 19.33 -20.36 -5.67
CA ALA A 158 18.03 -19.70 -5.78
C ALA A 158 17.31 -20.11 -7.06
N LYS A 159 18.03 -20.17 -8.19
CA LYS A 159 17.48 -20.65 -9.46
C LYS A 159 17.09 -22.14 -9.38
N GLU A 160 17.92 -22.99 -8.78
CA GLU A 160 17.59 -24.41 -8.53
C GLU A 160 16.41 -24.56 -7.57
N SER A 161 16.26 -23.69 -6.57
CA SER A 161 15.13 -23.72 -5.65
C SER A 161 13.82 -23.24 -6.29
N LEU A 162 13.88 -22.28 -7.21
CA LEU A 162 12.69 -21.69 -7.86
C LEU A 162 12.29 -22.43 -9.14
N PHE A 163 13.25 -22.97 -9.89
CA PHE A 163 13.02 -23.63 -11.18
C PHE A 163 13.42 -25.12 -11.19
N GLY A 164 13.99 -25.63 -10.10
CA GLY A 164 14.32 -27.05 -9.97
C GLY A 164 13.08 -27.95 -9.88
N GLY A 165 11.92 -27.42 -9.50
CA GLY A 165 10.63 -28.13 -9.62
C GLY A 165 10.22 -28.31 -11.08
N LEU A 166 10.24 -27.23 -11.87
CA LEU A 166 9.82 -27.21 -13.28
C LEU A 166 10.71 -28.07 -14.20
N SER A 167 12.03 -28.03 -13.99
CA SER A 167 12.99 -28.80 -14.83
C SER A 167 12.99 -30.31 -14.54
N LYS A 168 12.53 -30.74 -13.36
CA LYS A 168 12.32 -32.16 -13.06
C LYS A 168 11.07 -32.68 -13.75
N GLU A 169 10.05 -31.83 -13.86
CA GLU A 169 8.77 -32.12 -14.53
C GLU A 169 8.89 -32.09 -16.07
N GLU A 170 9.78 -31.27 -16.62
CA GLU A 170 10.05 -31.19 -18.08
C GLU A 170 10.78 -32.43 -18.63
N LYS A 171 11.57 -33.13 -17.81
CA LYS A 171 12.19 -34.41 -18.20
C LYS A 171 11.19 -35.58 -18.20
N GLU A 172 10.08 -35.48 -17.47
CA GLU A 172 9.00 -36.47 -17.49
C GLU A 172 7.87 -36.10 -18.47
N GLY A 173 7.75 -34.84 -18.89
CA GLY A 173 6.63 -34.33 -19.69
C GLY A 173 7.02 -33.66 -21.01
N GLY A 174 7.62 -34.40 -21.95
CA GLY A 174 8.03 -33.94 -23.30
C GLY A 174 6.90 -33.51 -24.26
N LYS A 175 5.83 -32.89 -23.78
CA LYS A 175 4.70 -32.37 -24.60
C LYS A 175 4.37 -30.88 -24.41
N LEU A 176 5.04 -30.17 -23.49
CA LEU A 176 4.71 -28.76 -23.19
C LEU A 176 5.40 -27.71 -24.09
N GLY A 177 6.46 -28.10 -24.82
CA GLY A 177 7.19 -27.17 -25.71
C GLY A 177 6.35 -26.55 -26.84
N ALA A 178 5.24 -27.19 -27.23
CA ALA A 178 4.32 -26.68 -28.24
C ALA A 178 3.34 -25.61 -27.71
N ALA A 179 3.10 -25.54 -26.39
CA ALA A 179 2.15 -24.60 -25.80
C ALA A 179 2.77 -23.20 -25.57
N ALA A 180 4.10 -23.10 -25.47
CA ALA A 180 4.79 -21.84 -25.22
C ALA A 180 4.70 -20.85 -26.40
N PHE A 181 4.56 -21.35 -27.64
CA PHE A 181 4.39 -20.49 -28.81
C PHE A 181 2.96 -19.93 -28.95
N GLN A 182 1.99 -20.52 -28.24
CA GLN A 182 0.59 -20.11 -28.24
C GLN A 182 0.25 -19.16 -27.07
N ALA A 183 1.19 -18.96 -26.14
CA ALA A 183 1.03 -18.12 -24.96
C ALA A 183 1.34 -16.64 -25.20
N SER A 184 1.89 -16.26 -26.37
CA SER A 184 2.17 -14.85 -26.69
C SER A 184 0.94 -14.04 -27.08
N ASP A 185 -0.12 -14.68 -27.57
CA ASP A 185 -1.41 -14.01 -27.85
C ASP A 185 -2.22 -13.83 -26.55
N LYS A 186 -2.18 -14.82 -25.65
CA LYS A 186 -2.93 -14.81 -24.39
C LYS A 186 -2.38 -13.84 -23.35
N THR A 187 -1.15 -13.35 -23.50
CA THR A 187 -0.59 -12.35 -22.59
C THR A 187 -1.21 -10.98 -22.82
N GLN A 188 -1.57 -10.59 -24.05
CA GLN A 188 -2.25 -9.32 -24.30
C GLN A 188 -3.69 -9.32 -23.73
N ASP A 189 -4.44 -10.39 -23.94
CA ASP A 189 -5.78 -10.56 -23.36
C ASP A 189 -5.76 -10.58 -21.82
N ALA A 190 -4.71 -11.13 -21.21
CA ALA A 190 -4.54 -11.12 -19.76
C ALA A 190 -4.24 -9.71 -19.20
N TRP A 191 -3.51 -8.88 -19.94
CA TRP A 191 -3.22 -7.50 -19.51
C TRP A 191 -4.44 -6.58 -19.63
N ASP A 192 -5.28 -6.77 -20.65
CA ASP A 192 -6.52 -6.00 -20.79
C ASP A 192 -7.59 -6.45 -19.78
N ALA A 193 -7.67 -7.75 -19.46
CA ALA A 193 -8.55 -8.26 -18.40
C ALA A 193 -8.17 -7.73 -17.00
N ILE A 194 -6.88 -7.64 -16.70
CA ILE A 194 -6.40 -7.07 -15.43
C ILE A 194 -6.68 -5.56 -15.36
N ARG A 195 -6.66 -4.86 -16.51
CA ARG A 195 -6.94 -3.43 -16.58
C ARG A 195 -8.43 -3.13 -16.41
N SER A 196 -9.32 -3.96 -16.98
CA SER A 196 -10.77 -3.86 -16.77
C SER A 196 -11.15 -4.24 -15.34
N ASP A 197 -10.58 -5.31 -14.77
CA ASP A 197 -10.82 -5.71 -13.37
C ASP A 197 -10.33 -4.65 -12.38
N ALA A 198 -9.22 -3.97 -12.69
CA ALA A 198 -8.72 -2.87 -11.86
C ALA A 198 -9.61 -1.60 -11.94
N GLN A 199 -10.35 -1.40 -13.05
CA GLN A 199 -11.34 -0.32 -13.16
C GLN A 199 -12.65 -0.68 -12.45
N GLU A 200 -13.08 -1.94 -12.52
CA GLU A 200 -14.30 -2.44 -11.85
C GLU A 200 -14.11 -2.53 -10.32
N ALA A 201 -12.92 -2.90 -9.85
CA ALA A 201 -12.53 -2.87 -8.43
C ALA A 201 -12.45 -1.45 -7.85
N LYS A 202 -12.39 -0.41 -8.69
CA LYS A 202 -12.43 0.99 -8.26
C LYS A 202 -13.87 1.48 -8.01
N GLU A 203 -14.86 0.83 -8.60
CA GLU A 203 -16.29 1.11 -8.39
C GLU A 203 -16.88 0.27 -7.24
N GLN A 204 -16.34 -0.93 -6.99
CA GLN A 204 -16.75 -1.82 -5.90
C GLN A 204 -15.69 -1.85 -4.79
N GLY A 205 -15.59 -0.77 -4.01
CA GLY A 205 -14.55 -0.54 -2.99
C GLY A 205 -14.44 -1.51 -1.80
N LEU A 206 -14.74 -2.81 -1.95
CA LEU A 206 -14.70 -3.83 -0.88
C LEU A 206 -14.09 -5.19 -1.32
N GLY A 207 -13.83 -5.45 -2.61
CA GLY A 207 -13.43 -6.78 -3.09
C GLY A 207 -11.99 -7.21 -2.77
N ILE A 208 -11.02 -6.29 -2.81
CA ILE A 208 -9.59 -6.61 -2.62
C ILE A 208 -9.28 -6.95 -1.15
N LEU A 209 -9.95 -6.29 -0.20
CA LEU A 209 -9.81 -6.59 1.22
C LEU A 209 -10.39 -7.97 1.57
N GLN A 210 -11.51 -8.35 0.94
CA GLN A 210 -12.16 -9.64 1.16
C GLN A 210 -11.34 -10.82 0.59
N ALA A 211 -10.76 -10.65 -0.59
CA ALA A 211 -9.87 -11.66 -1.18
C ALA A 211 -8.56 -11.85 -0.39
N VAL A 212 -8.05 -10.77 0.23
CA VAL A 212 -6.87 -10.85 1.12
C VAL A 212 -7.25 -11.52 2.45
N GLU A 213 -8.42 -11.25 3.00
CA GLU A 213 -8.91 -11.89 4.23
C GLU A 213 -9.16 -13.40 4.03
N ASP A 214 -9.74 -13.80 2.88
CA ASP A 214 -9.95 -15.22 2.55
C ASP A 214 -8.61 -15.96 2.38
N LYS A 215 -7.61 -15.35 1.74
CA LYS A 215 -6.26 -15.92 1.66
C LYS A 215 -5.54 -15.98 3.02
N ARG A 216 -5.77 -14.99 3.89
CA ARG A 216 -5.24 -14.99 5.27
C ARG A 216 -5.83 -16.13 6.08
N ARG A 217 -7.12 -16.42 5.87
CA ARG A 217 -7.88 -17.46 6.56
C ARG A 217 -7.57 -18.88 6.05
N GLU A 218 -7.17 -19.01 4.80
CA GLU A 218 -6.63 -20.26 4.24
C GLU A 218 -5.20 -20.57 4.71
N GLY A 219 -4.37 -19.54 4.91
CA GLY A 219 -3.01 -19.68 5.44
C GLY A 219 -2.94 -20.09 6.92
N GLU A 220 -3.96 -19.74 7.73
CA GLU A 220 -4.03 -20.10 9.15
C GLU A 220 -4.36 -21.60 9.40
N LYS A 221 -4.77 -22.36 8.38
CA LYS A 221 -5.09 -23.79 8.54
C LYS A 221 -3.96 -24.76 8.20
N ALA A 222 -2.78 -24.28 7.83
CA ALA A 222 -1.64 -25.14 7.52
C ALA A 222 -0.47 -24.91 8.49
N GLN A 223 -0.19 -25.94 9.27
CA GLN A 223 1.00 -26.19 10.11
C GLN A 223 1.12 -25.40 11.42
N ALA A 224 0.63 -26.03 12.48
CA ALA A 224 1.20 -25.88 13.82
C ALA A 224 2.67 -26.35 13.79
N GLN A 225 3.60 -25.44 13.54
CA GLN A 225 5.01 -25.65 13.79
C GLN A 225 5.24 -25.60 15.30
N ALA A 226 5.93 -26.60 15.83
CA ALA A 226 6.31 -26.64 17.24
C ALA A 226 7.10 -25.35 17.59
N PRO A 227 6.73 -24.66 18.69
CA PRO A 227 7.28 -23.34 19.01
C PRO A 227 8.80 -23.43 19.23
N GLY A 228 9.54 -22.52 18.60
CA GLY A 228 10.98 -22.43 18.79
C GLY A 228 11.31 -21.92 20.21
N PRO A 229 12.56 -22.07 20.68
CA PRO A 229 12.97 -21.60 22.01
C PRO A 229 12.78 -20.09 22.22
N LEU A 230 12.76 -19.29 21.15
CA LEU A 230 12.45 -17.86 21.20
C LEU A 230 10.95 -17.58 21.34
N ASP A 231 10.09 -18.45 20.79
CA ASP A 231 8.65 -18.33 20.92
C ASP A 231 8.20 -18.68 22.34
N LEU A 232 8.86 -19.67 22.96
CA LEU A 232 8.64 -19.99 24.38
C LEU A 232 9.03 -18.81 25.30
N MET A 233 10.13 -18.12 25.02
CA MET A 233 10.51 -16.91 25.76
C MET A 233 9.56 -15.74 25.51
N ALA A 234 9.05 -15.59 24.28
CA ALA A 234 8.06 -14.56 23.97
C ALA A 234 6.72 -14.83 24.66
N GLU A 235 6.32 -16.10 24.74
CA GLU A 235 5.11 -16.53 25.43
C GLU A 235 5.24 -16.36 26.95
N GLU A 236 6.41 -16.66 27.53
CA GLU A 236 6.73 -16.37 28.94
C GLU A 236 6.74 -14.86 29.21
N ALA A 237 7.30 -14.05 28.31
CA ALA A 237 7.29 -12.59 28.39
C ALA A 237 5.85 -12.02 28.28
N ALA A 238 5.00 -12.61 27.44
CA ALA A 238 3.60 -12.21 27.31
C ALA A 238 2.78 -12.60 28.56
N GLN A 239 3.02 -13.78 29.13
CA GLN A 239 2.37 -14.22 30.36
C GLN A 239 2.78 -13.36 31.57
N THR A 240 4.06 -13.01 31.69
CA THR A 240 4.54 -12.11 32.75
C THR A 240 3.99 -10.69 32.60
N ALA A 241 3.84 -10.18 31.37
CA ALA A 241 3.22 -8.88 31.12
C ALA A 241 1.72 -8.86 31.47
N THR A 242 0.98 -9.92 31.17
CA THR A 242 -0.45 -10.04 31.48
C THR A 242 -0.73 -10.25 32.97
N GLN A 243 0.16 -10.93 33.71
CA GLN A 243 0.06 -10.98 35.17
C GLN A 243 0.34 -9.63 35.82
N LYS A 244 1.33 -8.89 35.32
CA LYS A 244 1.67 -7.55 35.82
C LYS A 244 0.55 -6.53 35.56
N SER A 245 -0.13 -6.60 34.41
CA SER A 245 -1.28 -5.73 34.12
C SER A 245 -2.48 -6.05 35.00
N LYS A 246 -2.77 -7.34 35.24
CA LYS A 246 -3.82 -7.78 36.17
C LYS A 246 -3.56 -7.33 37.62
N SER A 247 -2.30 -7.33 38.05
CA SER A 247 -1.90 -6.88 39.39
C SER A 247 -2.13 -5.38 39.61
N TRP A 248 -1.84 -4.53 38.61
CA TRP A 248 -2.11 -3.10 38.72
C TRP A 248 -3.62 -2.80 38.65
N THR A 249 -4.38 -3.51 37.82
CA THR A 249 -5.85 -3.30 37.77
C THR A 249 -6.55 -3.73 39.06
N SER A 250 -6.11 -4.81 39.73
CA SER A 250 -6.66 -5.24 41.02
C SER A 250 -6.39 -4.24 42.14
N TRP A 251 -5.22 -3.59 42.15
CA TRP A 251 -4.91 -2.51 43.10
C TRP A 251 -5.82 -1.28 42.93
N ILE A 252 -6.22 -0.95 41.69
CA ILE A 252 -7.14 0.16 41.40
C ILE A 252 -8.60 -0.18 41.69
N THR A 253 -9.01 -1.44 41.52
CA THR A 253 -10.41 -1.85 41.67
C THR A 253 -10.75 -2.45 43.04
N GLY A 254 -9.80 -2.55 43.96
CA GLY A 254 -10.06 -2.88 45.37
C GLY A 254 -10.83 -4.19 45.59
N ARG A 255 -10.47 -5.24 44.83
CA ARG A 255 -10.80 -6.64 45.13
C ARG A 255 -9.55 -7.49 45.02
#